data_AF-A0A7C0YQ14-F1
#
_entry.id   AF-A0A7C0YQ14-F1
#
_cell.length_a   1.000
_cell.length_b   1.000
_cell.length_c   1.000
_cell.angle_alpha   90.00
_cell.angle_beta   90.00
_cell.angle_gamma   90.00
#
_symmetry.space_group_name_H-M   'P 1'
#
loop_
_entity.id
_entity.type
_entity.pdbx_description
1 polymer ?
#
loop_
_entity_poly.entity_id
_entity_poly.type
_entity_poly.pdbx_seq_one_letter_code
_entity_poly.pdbx_strand_id
1 'polypeptide(L)' 'EKAAHLLYFMVKNHPFVDGNKRSGAFAFVWFLRKAGILRASLTPEALTALTLLTAESNPKYKDRIVGLIILLLKK' A
#
# COMPACT_ATOMS: atom_id res chain seq x y z
N GLU A 1 -5.77 9.04 -0.27
CA GLU A 1 -6.52 8.24 0.73
C GLU A 1 -7.01 6.90 0.20
N LYS A 2 -7.76 6.85 -0.92
CA LYS A 2 -8.25 5.59 -1.52
C LYS A 2 -7.13 4.57 -1.80
N ALA A 3 -6.03 5.00 -2.42
CA ALA A 3 -4.88 4.13 -2.71
C ALA A 3 -4.25 3.54 -1.43
N ALA A 4 -4.14 4.32 -0.35
CA ALA A 4 -3.57 3.86 0.91
C ALA A 4 -4.44 2.77 1.56
N HIS A 5 -5.76 2.97 1.56
CA HIS A 5 -6.70 1.96 2.03
C HIS A 5 -6.69 0.71 1.15
N LEU A 6 -6.58 0.85 -0.17
CA LEU A 6 -6.45 -0.27 -1.10
C LEU A 6 -5.25 -1.14 -0.73
N LEU A 7 -4.06 -0.55 -0.57
CA LEU A 7 -2.86 -1.29 -0.15
C LEU A 7 -3.08 -1.96 1.22
N TYR A 8 -3.59 -1.21 2.21
CA TYR A 8 -3.81 -1.73 3.56
C TYR A 8 -4.72 -2.96 3.55
N PHE A 9 -5.92 -2.87 2.98
CA PHE A 9 -6.90 -3.95 3.05
C PHE A 9 -6.53 -5.14 2.16
N MET A 10 -5.94 -4.93 0.98
CA MET A 10 -5.47 -6.03 0.14
C MET A 10 -4.38 -6.85 0.84
N VAL A 11 -3.54 -6.21 1.63
CA VAL A 11 -2.46 -6.89 2.38
C VAL A 11 -3.00 -7.52 3.67
N LYS A 12 -3.86 -6.83 4.42
CA LYS A 12 -4.31 -7.24 5.76
C LYS A 12 -5.50 -8.19 5.79
N ASN A 13 -6.44 -8.04 4.87
CA ASN A 13 -7.67 -8.83 4.91
C ASN A 13 -7.54 -10.15 4.17
N HIS A 14 -6.37 -10.42 3.57
CA HIS A 14 -6.07 -11.66 2.86
C HIS A 14 -7.18 -12.13 1.89
N PRO A 15 -7.64 -11.29 0.93
CA PRO A 15 -8.74 -11.64 0.02
C PRO A 15 -8.46 -12.83 -0.91
N PHE A 16 -7.20 -13.24 -1.06
CA PHE A 16 -6.79 -14.39 -1.86
C PHE A 16 -6.19 -15.50 -0.97
N VAL A 17 -6.25 -16.74 -1.46
CA VAL A 17 -5.60 -17.91 -0.81
C VAL A 17 -4.10 -17.69 -0.64
N ASP A 18 -3.43 -17.12 -1.65
CA ASP A 18 -2.04 -16.67 -1.58
C ASP A 18 -1.85 -15.41 -2.46
N GLY A 19 -0.72 -14.72 -2.30
CA GLY A 19 -0.31 -13.62 -3.17
C GLY A 19 -0.80 -12.24 -2.72
N ASN A 20 -1.51 -12.13 -1.59
CA ASN A 20 -2.08 -10.88 -1.07
C ASN A 20 -1.11 -9.68 -1.08
N LYS A 21 0.14 -9.89 -0.65
CA LYS A 21 1.19 -8.86 -0.67
C LYS A 21 1.54 -8.39 -2.09
N ARG A 22 1.73 -9.34 -3.02
CA ARG A 22 2.07 -9.08 -4.43
C ARG A 22 0.89 -8.40 -5.15
N SER A 23 -0.30 -8.98 -5.03
CA SER A 23 -1.53 -8.45 -5.64
C SER A 23 -1.89 -7.07 -5.08
N GLY A 24 -1.74 -6.86 -3.77
CA GLY A 24 -1.96 -5.55 -3.13
C GLY A 24 -0.97 -4.49 -3.60
N ALA A 25 0.33 -4.81 -3.67
CA ALA A 25 1.35 -3.90 -4.18
C ALA A 25 1.12 -3.54 -5.67
N PHE A 26 0.77 -4.54 -6.50
CA PHE A 26 0.43 -4.31 -7.89
C PHE A 26 -0.81 -3.41 -8.05
N ALA A 27 -1.90 -3.73 -7.35
CA ALA A 27 -3.14 -2.95 -7.40
C ALA A 27 -2.91 -1.50 -6.93
N PHE A 28 -2.07 -1.30 -5.90
CA PHE A 28 -1.68 0.02 -5.43
C PHE A 28 -0.97 0.83 -6.52
N VAL A 29 0.10 0.30 -7.12
CA VAL A 29 0.83 1.00 -8.19
C VAL A 29 -0.06 1.27 -9.40
N TRP A 30 -0.85 0.28 -9.81
CA TRP A 30 -1.81 0.43 -10.89
C TRP A 30 -2.81 1.56 -10.61
N PHE A 31 -3.36 1.62 -9.41
CA PHE A 31 -4.30 2.67 -9.00
C PHE A 31 -3.65 4.04 -9.03
N LEU A 32 -2.42 4.19 -8.49
CA LEU A 32 -1.68 5.45 -8.54
C LEU A 32 -1.42 5.91 -9.97
N ARG A 33 -1.04 4.99 -10.86
CA ARG A 33 -0.82 5.28 -12.29
C ARG A 33 -2.10 5.74 -12.96
N LYS A 34 -3.22 5.06 -12.71
CA LYS A 34 -4.53 5.43 -13.26
C LYS A 34 -5.04 6.76 -12.73
N ALA A 35 -4.72 7.09 -11.49
CA ALA A 35 -5.05 8.38 -10.88
C ALA A 35 -4.07 9.51 -11.25
N GLY A 36 -3.01 9.26 -12.04
CA GLY A 36 -2.04 10.27 -12.44
C GLY A 36 -1.13 10.78 -11.32
N ILE A 37 -1.03 10.05 -10.20
CA ILE A 37 -0.27 10.43 -9.00
C ILE A 37 0.88 9.48 -8.69
N LEU A 38 1.19 8.54 -9.59
CA LEU A 38 2.38 7.71 -9.48
C LEU A 38 3.63 8.58 -9.68
N ARG A 39 4.54 8.56 -8.71
CA ARG A 39 5.76 9.37 -8.71
C ARG A 39 7.00 8.48 -8.75
N ALA A 40 8.10 8.98 -9.30
CA ALA A 40 9.38 8.28 -9.35
C ALA A 40 9.96 7.98 -7.95
N SER A 41 9.52 8.71 -6.92
CA SER A 41 9.90 8.45 -5.52
C SER A 41 9.36 7.13 -4.96
N LEU A 42 8.32 6.55 -5.56
CA LEU A 42 7.84 5.20 -5.23
C LEU A 42 8.66 4.16 -6.01
N THR A 43 9.90 3.96 -5.57
CA THR A 43 10.78 2.93 -6.15
C THR A 43 10.29 1.52 -5.79
N PRO A 44 10.75 0.46 -6.48
CA PRO A 44 10.45 -0.92 -6.12
C PRO A 44 10.80 -1.26 -4.65
N GLU A 45 11.91 -0.73 -4.14
CA GLU A 45 12.36 -0.91 -2.76
C GLU A 45 11.41 -0.22 -1.78
N ALA A 46 11.01 1.03 -2.08
CA ALA A 46 10.04 1.77 -1.28
C ALA A 46 8.67 1.07 -1.24
N LEU A 47 8.20 0.57 -2.39
CA LEU A 47 6.96 -0.20 -2.47
C LEU A 47 7.05 -1.50 -1.66
N THR A 48 8.19 -2.21 -1.76
CA THR A 48 8.43 -3.45 -1.02
C THR A 48 8.41 -3.18 0.48
N ALA A 49 9.14 -2.15 0.94
CA ALA A 49 9.16 -1.74 2.34
C ALA A 49 7.77 -1.36 2.85
N LEU A 50 6.99 -0.60 2.08
CA LEU A 50 5.62 -0.23 2.46
C LEU A 50 4.68 -1.43 2.54
N THR A 51 4.80 -2.36 1.62
CA THR A 51 3.98 -3.58 1.60
C THR A 51 4.28 -4.47 2.80
N LEU A 52 5.56 -4.64 3.14
CA LEU A 52 5.99 -5.40 4.32
C LEU A 52 5.60 -4.69 5.61
N LEU A 53 5.83 -3.38 5.73
CA LEU A 53 5.41 -2.59 6.89
C LEU A 53 3.90 -2.70 7.11
N THR A 54 3.12 -2.66 6.03
CA THR A 54 1.67 -2.90 6.09
C THR A 54 1.37 -4.31 6.58
N ALA A 55 2.02 -5.34 6.02
CA ALA A 55 1.80 -6.74 6.38
C ALA A 55 2.13 -7.03 7.85
N GLU A 56 3.23 -6.49 8.37
CA GLU A 56 3.73 -6.74 9.72
C GLU A 56 3.10 -5.83 10.78
N SER A 57 2.44 -4.74 10.38
CA SER A 57 1.85 -3.78 11.34
C SER A 57 0.79 -4.41 12.25
N ASN A 58 0.66 -3.93 13.49
CA ASN A 58 -0.47 -4.35 14.32
C ASN A 58 -1.78 -3.72 13.78
N PRO A 59 -2.86 -4.49 13.54
CA PRO A 59 -4.14 -3.95 13.03
C PRO A 59 -4.72 -2.80 13.86
N LYS A 60 -4.42 -2.74 15.17
CA LYS A 60 -4.83 -1.62 16.05
C LYS A 60 -4.26 -0.26 15.64
N TYR A 61 -3.21 -0.26 14.80
CA TYR A 61 -2.57 0.94 14.28
C TYR A 61 -2.95 1.24 12.82
N LYS A 62 -4.05 0.66 12.30
CA LYS A 62 -4.54 0.88 10.93
C LYS A 62 -4.39 2.33 10.47
N ASP A 63 -4.97 3.27 11.22
CA ASP A 63 -5.02 4.67 10.81
C ASP A 63 -3.63 5.32 10.75
N ARG A 64 -2.68 4.87 11.58
CA ARG A 64 -1.28 5.31 11.53
C ARG A 64 -0.59 4.80 10.26
N ILE A 65 -0.81 3.54 9.89
CA ILE A 65 -0.22 2.95 8.67
C ILE A 65 -0.80 3.62 7.43
N VAL A 66 -2.12 3.77 7.37
CA VAL A 66 -2.80 4.49 6.28
C VAL A 66 -2.30 5.94 6.20
N GLY A 67 -2.17 6.62 7.33
CA GLY A 67 -1.62 7.98 7.42
C GLY A 67 -0.19 8.08 6.89
N LEU A 68 0.68 7.13 7.24
CA LEU A 68 2.05 7.06 6.74
C LEU A 68 2.09 6.88 5.20
N ILE A 69 1.27 5.97 4.65
CA ILE A 69 1.18 5.77 3.20
C ILE A 69 0.71 7.06 2.52
N ILE A 70 -0.30 7.74 3.07
CA ILE A 70 -0.79 9.03 2.54
C ILE A 70 0.30 10.09 2.57
N LEU A 71 1.05 10.19 3.67
CA LEU A 71 2.14 11.15 3.82
C LEU A 71 3.20 10.97 2.74
N LEU A 72 3.57 9.71 2.43
CA LEU A 72 4.55 9.39 1.39
C LEU A 72 4.06 9.70 -0.03
N LEU A 73 2.74 9.70 -0.27
CA LEU A 73 2.15 10.11 -1.54
C LEU A 73 1.99 11.64 -1.68
N LYS A 74 1.95 12.37 -0.56
CA LYS A 74 1.72 13.83 -0.52
C LYS A 74 2.98 14.68 -0.72
N LYS A 75 4.18 14.09 -0.73
CA LYS A 75 5.40 14.78 -1.13
C LYS A 75 5.42 14.98 -2.64
#